data_AF-A0A1F8J287-F1
#
_entry.id   AF-A0A1F8J287-F1
#
_cell.length_a   1.000
_cell.length_b   1.000
_cell.length_c   1.000
_cell.angle_alpha   90.00
_cell.angle_beta   90.00
_cell.angle_gamma   90.00
#
_symmetry.space_group_name_H-M   'P 1'
#
loop_
_entity.id
_entity.type
_entity.pdbx_description
1 polymer ?
#
loop_
_entity_poly.entity_id
_entity_poly.type
_entity_poly.pdbx_seq_one_letter_code
_entity_poly.pdbx_strand_id
1 'polypeptide(L)'
;MKGGQMPERKKKEEKIPVKPPQTESTPIKFWKQDGDEKPNVSLAPHAADFMETLKSVMGVKDTELAWQILNAGVSALKPMCNEKDSFNVVLQSVHDMQPKDAIEARLAVQASALFSHGLANLRRAETADMMCHADHYANKAIKLLRLHNETIEALNRYRRGGEQKVTVTHAVITEKAIVNNFNGVGGIH
;
A
#
# COMPACT_ATOMS: atom_id res chain seq x y z
N MET A 1 -6.70 -3.47 -75.43
CA MET A 1 -7.23 -3.16 -74.08
C MET A 1 -6.36 -3.87 -73.05
N LYS A 2 -5.39 -3.17 -72.45
CA LYS A 2 -4.55 -3.72 -71.36
C LYS A 2 -5.14 -3.23 -70.03
N GLY A 3 -5.66 -4.15 -69.22
CA GLY A 3 -6.18 -3.86 -67.89
C GLY A 3 -5.06 -3.42 -66.96
N GLY A 4 -5.15 -2.19 -66.45
CA GLY A 4 -4.20 -1.63 -65.49
C GLY A 4 -4.37 -2.28 -64.13
N GLN A 5 -3.33 -2.96 -63.67
CA GLN A 5 -3.24 -3.52 -62.32
C GLN A 5 -3.04 -2.37 -61.32
N MET A 6 -3.99 -2.18 -60.41
CA MET A 6 -3.87 -1.22 -59.30
C MET A 6 -2.70 -1.65 -58.40
N PRO A 7 -1.78 -0.74 -58.04
CA PRO A 7 -0.70 -1.09 -57.14
C PRO A 7 -1.24 -1.25 -55.71
N GLU A 8 -0.99 -2.44 -55.15
CA GLU A 8 -1.29 -2.82 -53.78
C GLU A 8 -0.55 -1.88 -52.80
N ARG A 9 -1.29 -1.04 -52.06
CA ARG A 9 -0.74 -0.20 -50.99
C ARG A 9 -0.29 -1.09 -49.83
N LYS A 10 0.97 -1.53 -49.84
CA LYS A 10 1.62 -2.11 -48.67
C LYS A 10 1.69 -1.02 -47.58
N LYS A 11 0.84 -1.11 -46.57
CA LYS A 11 1.02 -0.37 -45.31
C LYS A 11 2.37 -0.80 -44.76
N LYS A 12 3.37 0.09 -44.83
CA LYS A 12 4.59 -0.07 -44.05
C LYS A 12 4.18 0.10 -42.59
N GLU A 13 4.11 -1.00 -41.85
CA GLU A 13 4.15 -0.97 -40.39
C GLU A 13 5.54 -0.48 -40.01
N GLU A 14 5.68 0.85 -39.98
CA GLU A 14 6.82 1.49 -39.39
C GLU A 14 6.70 1.26 -37.89
N LYS A 15 7.38 0.22 -37.40
CA LYS A 15 7.62 0.02 -35.98
C LYS A 15 8.35 1.26 -35.49
N ILE A 16 7.60 2.22 -34.98
CA ILE A 16 8.15 3.28 -34.14
C ILE A 16 8.89 2.52 -33.04
N PRO A 17 10.22 2.62 -32.92
CA PRO A 17 10.91 2.00 -31.82
C PRO A 17 10.41 2.71 -30.57
N VAL A 18 9.46 2.06 -29.87
CA VAL A 18 9.12 2.45 -28.51
C VAL A 18 10.37 2.17 -27.72
N LYS A 19 11.21 3.20 -27.59
CA LYS A 19 12.32 3.17 -26.65
C LYS A 19 11.68 2.75 -25.32
N PRO A 20 12.13 1.66 -24.67
CA PRO A 20 11.62 1.33 -23.35
C PRO A 20 11.69 2.60 -22.51
N PRO A 21 10.65 2.92 -21.71
CA PRO A 21 10.70 4.11 -20.87
C PRO A 21 12.05 4.06 -20.16
N GLN A 22 12.88 5.08 -20.41
CA GLN A 22 14.15 5.21 -19.72
C GLN A 22 13.82 5.55 -18.27
N THR A 23 13.43 4.54 -17.50
CA THR A 23 13.49 4.61 -16.06
C THR A 23 14.95 4.46 -15.71
N GLU A 24 15.70 5.57 -15.79
CA GLU A 24 16.85 5.77 -14.89
C GLU A 24 16.30 5.87 -13.46
N SER A 25 15.71 4.78 -12.99
CA SER A 25 15.35 4.63 -11.59
C SER A 25 16.13 3.43 -11.12
N THR A 26 17.37 3.69 -10.70
CA THR A 26 17.95 2.90 -9.63
C THR A 26 16.84 2.67 -8.61
N PRO A 27 16.50 1.40 -8.29
CA PRO A 27 15.52 1.12 -7.24
C PRO A 27 15.91 1.91 -6.01
N ILE A 28 14.94 2.49 -5.30
CA ILE A 28 15.23 3.25 -4.08
C ILE A 28 15.78 2.29 -3.03
N LYS A 29 17.10 2.10 -2.96
CA LYS A 29 17.73 1.15 -2.03
C LYS A 29 18.05 1.85 -0.72
N PHE A 30 17.38 1.43 0.34
CA PHE A 30 17.60 1.94 1.69
C PHE A 30 18.86 1.28 2.31
N TRP A 31 19.16 0.04 1.94
CA TRP A 31 20.38 -0.68 2.33
C TRP A 31 21.18 -1.12 1.10
N LYS A 32 22.50 -0.95 1.16
CA LYS A 32 23.44 -1.23 0.08
C LYS A 32 24.03 -2.65 0.19
N GLN A 33 24.18 -3.37 -0.93
CA GLN A 33 25.11 -4.49 -1.06
C GLN A 33 26.40 -4.07 -1.79
N ASP A 34 27.50 -4.79 -1.59
CA ASP A 34 28.76 -4.52 -2.31
C ASP A 34 28.53 -4.63 -3.82
N GLY A 35 28.81 -3.54 -4.55
CA GLY A 35 28.58 -3.43 -6.00
C GLY A 35 27.37 -2.60 -6.43
N ASP A 36 26.50 -2.16 -5.50
CA ASP A 36 25.33 -1.35 -5.84
C ASP A 36 25.68 0.10 -6.23
N GLU A 37 24.99 0.62 -7.25
CA GLU A 37 24.92 2.05 -7.58
C GLU A 37 24.33 2.87 -6.42
N LYS A 38 24.62 4.18 -6.38
CA LYS A 38 24.13 5.06 -5.31
C LYS A 38 22.60 5.06 -5.30
N PRO A 39 21.95 4.84 -4.15
CA PRO A 39 20.51 4.92 -4.08
C PRO A 39 20.02 6.35 -4.32
N ASN A 40 18.87 6.48 -4.99
CA ASN A 40 18.21 7.77 -5.18
C ASN A 40 17.68 8.37 -3.87
N VAL A 41 17.56 7.57 -2.82
CA VAL A 41 17.34 8.03 -1.44
C VAL A 41 18.48 7.49 -0.60
N SER A 42 19.41 8.37 -0.22
CA SER A 42 20.42 8.03 0.78
C SER A 42 19.74 8.00 2.14
N LEU A 43 19.61 6.83 2.76
CA LEU A 43 19.55 6.82 4.22
C LEU A 43 20.87 7.39 4.70
N ALA A 44 20.79 8.52 5.38
CA ALA A 44 21.97 9.25 5.77
C ALA A 44 22.87 8.35 6.65
N PRO A 45 24.20 8.51 6.53
CA PRO A 45 25.19 7.56 7.04
C PRO A 45 25.20 7.42 8.57
N HIS A 46 24.46 8.28 9.29
CA HIS A 46 24.36 8.27 10.74
C HIS A 46 22.98 7.82 11.23
N ALA A 47 22.95 7.08 12.34
CA ALA A 47 21.72 6.52 12.92
C ALA A 47 20.67 7.59 13.27
N ALA A 48 21.11 8.78 13.69
CA ALA A 48 20.21 9.91 13.96
C ALA A 48 19.49 10.38 12.69
N ASP A 49 20.21 10.43 11.58
CA ASP A 49 19.66 10.88 10.29
C ASP A 49 18.79 9.79 9.64
N PHE A 50 19.12 8.51 9.86
CA PHE A 50 18.27 7.38 9.50
C PHE A 50 16.90 7.50 10.18
N MET A 51 16.88 7.81 11.48
CA MET A 51 15.65 7.94 12.26
C MET A 51 14.82 9.16 11.84
N GLU A 52 15.46 10.26 11.47
CA GLU A 52 14.76 11.41 10.89
C GLU A 52 14.16 11.09 9.52
N THR A 53 14.92 10.39 8.66
CA THR A 53 14.44 9.92 7.36
C THR A 53 13.28 8.95 7.52
N LEU A 54 13.37 8.05 8.50
CA LEU A 54 12.32 7.07 8.78
C LEU A 54 11.01 7.73 9.21
N LYS A 55 11.08 8.71 10.12
CA LYS A 55 9.92 9.56 10.47
C LYS A 55 9.31 10.23 9.25
N SER A 56 10.15 10.81 8.39
CA SER A 56 9.71 11.48 7.17
C SER A 56 9.02 10.53 6.19
N VAL A 57 9.60 9.34 5.95
CA VAL A 57 9.04 8.33 5.05
C VAL A 57 7.73 7.78 5.58
N MET A 58 7.63 7.58 6.89
CA MET A 58 6.43 7.04 7.55
C MET A 58 5.36 8.12 7.80
N GLY A 59 5.67 9.41 7.65
CA GLY A 59 4.76 10.49 8.03
C GLY A 59 4.47 10.55 9.53
N VAL A 60 5.37 10.03 10.36
CA VAL A 60 5.16 9.91 11.82
C VAL A 60 6.09 10.87 12.57
N LYS A 61 5.56 11.53 13.60
CA LYS A 61 6.35 12.45 14.45
C LYS A 61 7.20 11.71 15.50
N ASP A 62 6.66 10.60 16.00
CA ASP A 62 7.30 9.75 17.00
C ASP A 62 8.26 8.76 16.34
N THR A 63 9.51 8.79 16.80
CA THR A 63 10.60 8.01 16.22
C THR A 63 10.48 6.52 16.57
N GLU A 64 10.08 6.22 17.80
CA GLU A 64 9.94 4.85 18.29
C GLU A 64 8.78 4.15 17.59
N LEU A 65 7.67 4.87 17.39
CA LEU A 65 6.54 4.36 16.61
C LEU A 65 6.94 4.08 15.16
N ALA A 66 7.70 4.96 14.52
CA ALA A 66 8.17 4.75 13.15
C ALA A 66 9.06 3.49 13.04
N TRP A 67 9.95 3.29 14.02
CA TRP A 67 10.79 2.10 14.13
C TRP A 67 9.98 0.82 14.36
N GLN A 68 8.99 0.85 15.26
CA GLN A 68 8.12 -0.29 15.53
C GLN A 68 7.31 -0.70 14.29
N ILE A 69 6.78 0.26 13.54
CA ILE A 69 6.03 0.02 12.30
C ILE A 69 6.93 -0.66 11.26
N LEU A 70 8.15 -0.15 11.06
CA LEU A 70 9.12 -0.75 10.15
C LEU A 70 9.48 -2.18 10.58
N ASN A 71 9.83 -2.37 11.86
CA ASN A 71 10.21 -3.68 12.38
C ASN A 71 9.09 -4.71 12.28
N ALA A 72 7.83 -4.31 12.48
CA ALA A 72 6.69 -5.19 12.28
C ALA A 72 6.62 -5.67 10.82
N GLY A 73 6.81 -4.76 9.85
CA GLY A 73 6.87 -5.10 8.43
C GLY A 73 8.02 -6.04 8.09
N VAL A 74 9.23 -5.71 8.55
CA VAL A 74 10.44 -6.52 8.31
C VAL A 74 10.29 -7.92 8.91
N SER A 75 9.79 -8.00 10.14
CA SER A 75 9.53 -9.28 10.82
C SER A 75 8.51 -10.12 10.06
N ALA A 76 7.48 -9.49 9.48
CA ALA A 76 6.51 -10.18 8.65
C ALA A 76 7.13 -10.74 7.35
N LEU A 77 8.12 -10.06 6.75
CA LEU A 77 8.75 -10.49 5.50
C LEU A 77 9.93 -11.46 5.67
N LYS A 78 10.52 -11.55 6.88
CA LYS A 78 11.71 -12.37 7.18
C LYS A 78 11.67 -13.83 6.67
N PRO A 79 10.53 -14.55 6.63
CA PRO A 79 10.49 -15.90 6.06
C PRO A 79 10.66 -15.98 4.53
N MET A 80 10.71 -14.84 3.82
CA MET A 80 10.69 -14.77 2.35
C MET A 80 11.99 -14.25 1.74
N CYS A 81 12.72 -13.37 2.44
CA CYS A 81 14.00 -12.83 2.00
C CYS A 81 14.90 -12.54 3.21
N ASN A 82 16.18 -12.22 2.96
CA ASN A 82 17.07 -11.82 4.03
C ASN A 82 16.60 -10.49 4.69
N GLU A 83 17.17 -10.18 5.84
CA GLU A 83 16.77 -9.03 6.64
C GLU A 83 16.91 -7.70 5.86
N LYS A 84 18.04 -7.49 5.16
CA LYS A 84 18.30 -6.26 4.40
C LYS A 84 17.29 -6.06 3.26
N ASP A 85 16.96 -7.13 2.55
CA ASP A 85 15.97 -7.09 1.48
C ASP A 85 14.57 -6.83 2.04
N SER A 86 14.25 -7.39 3.21
CA SER A 86 12.98 -7.11 3.91
C SER A 86 12.85 -5.63 4.25
N PHE A 87 13.92 -4.99 4.76
CA PHE A 87 13.93 -3.54 5.00
C PHE A 87 13.69 -2.75 3.72
N ASN A 88 14.39 -3.10 2.64
CA ASN A 88 14.24 -2.41 1.36
C ASN A 88 12.80 -2.50 0.82
N VAL A 89 12.20 -3.69 0.84
CA VAL A 89 10.83 -3.90 0.36
C VAL A 89 9.83 -3.07 1.17
N VAL A 90 9.92 -3.10 2.50
CA VAL A 90 9.00 -2.34 3.37
C VAL A 90 9.18 -0.84 3.16
N LEU A 91 10.41 -0.33 3.20
CA LEU A 91 10.67 1.10 3.08
C LEU A 91 10.30 1.64 1.69
N GLN A 92 10.57 0.90 0.61
CA GLN A 92 10.12 1.27 -0.74
C GLN A 92 8.58 1.31 -0.81
N SER A 93 7.92 0.26 -0.31
CA SER A 93 6.46 0.19 -0.34
C SER A 93 5.81 1.35 0.42
N VAL A 94 6.35 1.68 1.60
CA VAL A 94 5.85 2.79 2.41
C VAL A 94 6.14 4.14 1.76
N HIS A 95 7.37 4.33 1.27
CA HIS A 95 7.78 5.56 0.57
C HIS A 95 6.86 5.86 -0.61
N ASP A 96 6.56 4.85 -1.43
CA ASP A 96 5.70 5.00 -2.60
C ASP A 96 4.25 5.33 -2.23
N MET A 97 3.79 4.86 -1.08
CA MET A 97 2.45 5.18 -0.57
C MET A 97 2.35 6.56 0.07
N GLN A 98 3.47 7.18 0.47
CA GLN A 98 3.54 8.52 1.07
C GLN A 98 2.54 8.72 2.23
N PRO A 99 2.64 7.94 3.32
CA PRO A 99 1.77 8.08 4.48
C PRO A 99 1.89 9.48 5.11
N LYS A 100 0.75 10.01 5.58
CA LYS A 100 0.67 11.33 6.24
C LYS A 100 0.63 11.27 7.76
N ASP A 101 0.36 10.09 8.31
CA ASP A 101 0.32 9.81 9.74
C ASP A 101 0.58 8.32 10.04
N ALA A 102 0.58 7.97 11.32
CA ALA A 102 0.85 6.61 11.77
C ALA A 102 -0.20 5.58 11.35
N ILE A 103 -1.45 5.99 11.10
CA ILE A 103 -2.49 5.07 10.63
C ILE A 103 -2.22 4.72 9.17
N GLU A 104 -1.93 5.72 8.34
CA GLU A 104 -1.52 5.50 6.96
C GLU A 104 -0.26 4.63 6.87
N ALA A 105 0.74 4.89 7.72
CA ALA A 105 1.99 4.11 7.75
C ALA A 105 1.76 2.63 8.08
N ARG A 106 0.92 2.35 9.08
CA ARG A 106 0.55 0.96 9.43
C ARG A 106 -0.19 0.26 8.31
N LEU A 107 -1.15 0.94 7.69
CA LEU A 107 -1.90 0.39 6.55
C LEU A 107 -0.98 0.12 5.35
N ALA A 108 0.00 0.99 5.10
CA ALA A 108 0.99 0.80 4.04
C ALA A 108 1.87 -0.43 4.29
N VAL A 109 2.42 -0.57 5.49
CA VAL A 109 3.21 -1.74 5.88
C VAL A 109 2.37 -3.02 5.82
N GLN A 110 1.14 -2.98 6.33
CA GLN A 110 0.22 -4.12 6.28
C GLN A 110 -0.07 -4.54 4.83
N ALA A 111 -0.37 -3.58 3.95
CA ALA A 111 -0.64 -3.85 2.55
C ALA A 111 0.58 -4.49 1.86
N SER A 112 1.78 -3.96 2.10
CA SER A 112 3.03 -4.52 1.57
C SER A 112 3.23 -5.97 2.01
N ALA A 113 3.09 -6.25 3.31
CA ALA A 113 3.23 -7.61 3.84
C ALA A 113 2.21 -8.59 3.25
N LEU A 114 0.93 -8.20 3.18
CA LEU A 114 -0.13 -9.03 2.62
C LEU A 114 0.12 -9.36 1.14
N PHE A 115 0.58 -8.38 0.36
CA PHE A 115 0.92 -8.57 -1.05
C PHE A 115 2.07 -9.55 -1.22
N SER A 116 3.19 -9.34 -0.51
CA SER A 116 4.35 -10.23 -0.58
C SER A 116 4.01 -11.65 -0.17
N HIS A 117 3.25 -11.83 0.93
CA HIS A 117 2.81 -13.16 1.36
C HIS A 117 1.84 -13.79 0.36
N GLY A 118 0.93 -13.00 -0.23
CA GLY A 118 0.01 -13.47 -1.28
C GLY A 118 0.77 -14.04 -2.47
N LEU A 119 1.71 -13.28 -3.02
CA LEU A 119 2.54 -13.73 -4.15
C LEU A 119 3.43 -14.92 -3.79
N ALA A 120 4.01 -14.95 -2.59
CA ALA A 120 4.80 -16.08 -2.14
C ALA A 120 3.96 -17.37 -2.01
N ASN A 121 2.69 -17.26 -1.60
CA ASN A 121 1.79 -18.42 -1.56
C ASN A 121 1.35 -18.85 -2.96
N LEU A 122 1.13 -17.93 -3.92
CA LEU A 122 0.90 -18.32 -5.32
C LEU A 122 2.08 -19.13 -5.88
N ARG A 123 3.32 -18.67 -5.65
CA ARG A 123 4.52 -19.40 -6.05
C ARG A 123 4.60 -20.80 -5.42
N ARG A 124 4.25 -20.91 -4.13
CA ARG A 124 4.22 -22.21 -3.44
C ARG A 124 3.13 -23.13 -3.98
N ALA A 125 1.98 -22.58 -4.40
CA ALA A 125 0.93 -23.36 -5.02
C ALA A 125 1.40 -23.98 -6.35
N GLU A 126 2.06 -23.18 -7.19
CA GLU A 126 2.59 -23.62 -8.50
C GLU A 126 3.67 -24.70 -8.40
N THR A 127 4.42 -24.72 -7.30
CA THR A 127 5.56 -25.62 -7.09
C THR A 127 5.25 -26.79 -6.16
N ALA A 128 3.98 -26.96 -5.77
CA ALA A 128 3.59 -28.03 -4.84
C ALA A 128 3.46 -29.38 -5.55
N ASP A 129 4.07 -30.41 -4.99
CA ASP A 129 4.00 -31.78 -5.52
C ASP A 129 2.63 -32.45 -5.31
N MET A 130 1.87 -31.98 -4.32
CA MET A 130 0.57 -32.55 -3.94
C MET A 130 -0.54 -31.54 -4.20
N MET A 131 -1.61 -31.98 -4.86
CA MET A 131 -2.76 -31.13 -5.21
C MET A 131 -3.39 -30.46 -3.98
N CYS A 132 -3.47 -31.16 -2.84
CA CYS A 132 -4.00 -30.58 -1.60
C CYS A 132 -3.15 -29.41 -1.07
N HIS A 133 -1.83 -29.44 -1.27
CA HIS A 133 -0.94 -28.34 -0.91
C HIS A 133 -1.07 -27.18 -1.89
N ALA A 134 -1.17 -27.47 -3.21
CA ALA A 134 -1.43 -26.47 -4.23
C ALA A 134 -2.72 -25.68 -3.92
N ASP A 135 -3.82 -26.39 -3.65
CA ASP A 135 -5.11 -25.80 -3.29
C ASP A 135 -5.04 -25.01 -1.98
N HIS A 136 -4.34 -25.53 -0.97
CA HIS A 136 -4.17 -24.83 0.31
C HIS A 136 -3.48 -23.47 0.12
N TYR A 137 -2.35 -23.46 -0.60
CA TYR A 137 -1.58 -22.24 -0.84
C TYR A 137 -2.31 -21.27 -1.76
N ALA A 138 -2.99 -21.75 -2.81
CA ALA A 138 -3.80 -20.91 -3.70
C ALA A 138 -4.94 -20.23 -2.94
N ASN A 139 -5.67 -20.98 -2.11
CA ASN A 139 -6.74 -20.43 -1.29
C ASN A 139 -6.24 -19.40 -0.27
N LYS A 140 -5.08 -19.68 0.36
CA LYS A 140 -4.45 -18.73 1.29
C LYS A 140 -4.01 -17.46 0.56
N ALA A 141 -3.41 -17.59 -0.62
CA ALA A 141 -3.00 -16.44 -1.43
C ALA A 141 -4.18 -15.54 -1.82
N ILE A 142 -5.28 -16.12 -2.29
CA ILE A 142 -6.49 -15.37 -2.66
C ILE A 142 -7.02 -14.57 -1.47
N LYS A 143 -7.07 -15.15 -0.26
CA LYS A 143 -7.50 -14.45 0.96
C LYS A 143 -6.59 -13.28 1.31
N LEU A 144 -5.27 -13.48 1.24
CA LEU A 144 -4.29 -12.43 1.53
C LEU A 144 -4.36 -11.27 0.53
N LEU A 145 -4.50 -11.58 -0.77
CA LEU A 145 -4.61 -10.56 -1.81
C LEU A 145 -5.94 -9.81 -1.76
N ARG A 146 -7.04 -10.46 -1.37
CA ARG A 146 -8.31 -9.77 -1.07
C ARG A 146 -8.16 -8.82 0.11
N LEU A 147 -7.56 -9.28 1.21
CA LEU A 147 -7.31 -8.44 2.37
C LEU A 147 -6.33 -7.29 2.07
N HIS A 148 -5.37 -7.49 1.17
CA HIS A 148 -4.52 -6.42 0.65
C HIS A 148 -5.36 -5.33 -0.01
N ASN A 149 -6.26 -5.70 -0.94
CA ASN A 149 -7.15 -4.74 -1.59
C ASN A 149 -8.04 -4.01 -0.57
N GLU A 150 -8.61 -4.72 0.40
CA GLU A 150 -9.41 -4.13 1.49
C GLU A 150 -8.60 -3.12 2.31
N THR A 151 -7.31 -3.39 2.54
CA THR A 151 -6.39 -2.48 3.25
C THR A 151 -6.11 -1.22 2.42
N ILE A 152 -5.89 -1.36 1.11
CA ILE A 152 -5.73 -0.22 0.18
C ILE A 152 -7.01 0.62 0.12
N GLU A 153 -8.17 -0.01 0.07
CA GLU A 153 -9.44 0.72 0.15
C GLU A 153 -9.63 1.42 1.50
N ALA A 154 -9.23 0.80 2.61
CA ALA A 154 -9.29 1.41 3.93
C ALA A 154 -8.39 2.66 4.00
N LEU A 155 -7.17 2.59 3.45
CA LEU A 155 -6.28 3.74 3.31
C LEU A 155 -6.91 4.84 2.47
N ASN A 156 -7.49 4.51 1.32
CA ASN A 156 -8.18 5.47 0.45
C ASN A 156 -9.42 6.08 1.11
N ARG A 157 -10.15 5.31 1.94
CA ARG A 157 -11.28 5.82 2.72
C ARG A 157 -10.79 6.76 3.82
N TYR A 158 -9.72 6.40 4.53
CA TYR A 158 -9.12 7.23 5.57
C TYR A 158 -8.65 8.58 5.01
N ARG A 159 -7.97 8.57 3.85
CA ARG A 159 -7.56 9.79 3.13
C ARG A 159 -8.72 10.69 2.73
N ARG A 160 -9.82 10.10 2.27
CA ARG A 160 -11.06 10.84 1.92
C ARG A 160 -11.81 11.34 3.16
N GLY A 161 -11.78 10.59 4.25
CA GLY A 161 -12.39 10.96 5.54
C GLY A 161 -11.73 12.16 6.22
N GLY A 162 -10.48 12.46 5.87
CA GLY A 162 -9.80 13.70 6.25
C GLY A 162 -10.40 14.98 5.63
N GLU A 163 -11.33 14.86 4.65
CA GLU A 163 -12.08 15.98 4.08
C GLU A 163 -13.46 16.20 4.71
N GLN A 164 -13.78 15.55 5.83
CA GLN A 164 -15.04 15.84 6.53
C GLN A 164 -14.88 17.12 7.38
N LYS A 165 -15.10 18.29 6.77
CA LYS A 165 -15.25 19.59 7.47
C LYS A 165 -16.40 19.48 8.48
N VAL A 166 -16.08 19.21 9.74
CA VAL A 166 -17.00 19.43 10.86
C VAL A 166 -17.01 20.93 11.15
N THR A 167 -17.91 21.66 10.50
CA THR A 167 -18.21 23.04 10.91
C THR A 167 -18.99 22.96 12.22
N VAL A 168 -18.31 23.10 13.36
CA VAL A 168 -18.98 23.30 14.65
C VAL A 168 -19.57 24.71 14.63
N THR A 169 -20.82 24.83 14.19
CA THR A 169 -21.60 26.03 14.50
C THR A 169 -21.99 25.91 15.97
N HIS A 170 -21.34 26.67 16.85
CA HIS A 170 -21.85 26.86 18.20
C HIS A 170 -23.21 27.58 18.12
N ALA A 171 -24.29 26.82 18.06
CA ALA A 171 -25.61 27.36 18.37
C ALA A 171 -25.66 27.54 19.90
N VAL A 172 -25.67 28.79 20.36
CA VAL A 172 -26.01 29.11 21.74
C VAL A 172 -27.45 28.68 21.95
N ILE A 173 -27.67 27.52 22.57
CA ILE A 173 -28.99 27.07 22.98
C ILE A 173 -29.31 27.82 24.27
N THR A 174 -30.11 28.88 24.18
CA THR A 174 -30.73 29.49 25.36
C THR A 174 -31.74 28.51 25.94
N GLU A 175 -31.57 28.18 27.22
CA GLU A 175 -32.36 27.25 28.01
C GLU A 175 -33.88 27.36 27.78
N LYS A 176 -34.49 26.33 27.17
CA LYS A 176 -35.88 25.97 27.45
C LYS A 176 -36.01 24.47 27.51
N ALA A 177 -36.33 23.98 28.71
CA ALA A 177 -36.61 22.59 29.01
C ALA A 177 -37.80 22.07 28.20
N ILE A 178 -37.70 20.82 27.73
CA ILE A 178 -38.84 20.07 27.20
C ILE A 178 -39.25 19.08 28.29
N VAL A 179 -40.39 19.35 28.94
CA VAL A 179 -41.05 18.42 29.87
C VAL A 179 -42.07 17.63 29.06
N ASN A 180 -41.87 16.31 28.91
CA ASN A 180 -42.86 15.44 28.28
C ASN A 180 -43.71 14.78 29.37
N ASN A 181 -44.98 15.17 29.44
CA ASN A 181 -45.97 14.67 30.41
C ASN A 181 -46.75 13.50 29.78
N PHE A 182 -46.51 12.27 30.23
CA PHE A 182 -47.29 11.10 29.77
C PHE A 182 -48.55 10.93 30.62
N ASN A 183 -49.66 11.52 30.18
CA ASN A 183 -51.00 11.16 30.65
C ASN A 183 -51.54 10.01 29.79
N GLY A 184 -51.48 8.78 30.32
CA GLY A 184 -52.17 7.61 29.76
C GLY A 184 -53.16 7.05 30.78
N VAL A 185 -54.42 7.48 30.70
CA VAL A 185 -55.53 6.91 31.47
C VAL A 185 -56.44 6.11 30.53
N GLY A 186 -56.52 4.80 30.79
CA GLY A 186 -57.79 4.05 30.82
C GLY A 186 -58.34 3.42 29.54
N GLY A 187 -58.59 2.11 29.60
CA GLY A 187 -59.47 1.40 28.67
C GLY A 187 -59.48 -0.12 28.89
N ILE A 188 -60.34 -0.57 29.80
CA ILE A 188 -60.68 -1.97 30.09
C ILE A 188 -61.75 -2.39 29.09
N HIS A 189 -61.57 -3.52 28.39
CA HIS A 189 -62.65 -4.41 27.93
C HIS A 189 -62.09 -5.79 27.60
#